data_AF-A0AA88XNT9-F1
#
_entry.id   AF-A0AA88XNT9-F1
#
_cell.length_a   1.000
_cell.length_b   1.000
_cell.length_c   1.000
_cell.angle_alpha   90.00
_cell.angle_beta   90.00
_cell.angle_gamma   90.00
#
_symmetry.space_group_name_H-M   'P 1'
#
loop_
_entity.id
_entity.type
_entity.pdbx_description
1 polymer ?
#
loop_
_entity_poly.entity_id
_entity_poly.type
_entity_poly.pdbx_seq_one_letter_code
_entity_poly.pdbx_strand_id
1 'polypeptide(L)'
;MLVVSSDFVAVHLWLRTILQWGANPDLEPYPSEPIICHSQSAIFLKHQGTQPVSHYIHGMKDSDSLFEGGHAEELLMLFYNTMSHQQLYECLNTARSMTHFHPLGATGKDFLSLISRLSESPRSLSQIARVTVYKSLNRDLASKIPQLPLPNPVKNYLLDVL
;
A
#
# COMPACT_ATOMS: atom_id res chain seq x y z
N MET A 1 -1.83 15.28 -22.08
CA MET A 1 -0.86 14.20 -22.38
C MET A 1 -1.55 12.93 -21.90
N LEU A 2 -2.07 12.10 -22.80
CA LEU A 2 -2.81 10.89 -22.43
C LEU A 2 -1.79 9.89 -21.87
N VAL A 3 -1.81 9.65 -20.55
CA VAL A 3 -1.02 8.59 -19.94
C VAL A 3 -1.58 7.28 -20.48
N VAL A 4 -0.79 6.58 -21.29
CA VAL A 4 -1.23 5.35 -21.95
C VAL A 4 -1.17 4.25 -20.91
N SER A 5 -2.18 3.37 -20.85
CA SER A 5 -2.26 2.23 -19.92
C SER A 5 -0.95 1.41 -19.79
N SER A 6 -0.11 1.40 -20.82
CA SER A 6 1.24 0.82 -20.79
C SER A 6 2.16 1.39 -19.70
N ASP A 7 2.04 2.67 -19.38
CA ASP A 7 2.90 3.35 -18.41
C ASP A 7 2.61 2.85 -16.99
N PHE A 8 1.33 2.62 -16.67
CA PHE A 8 0.93 2.06 -15.37
C PHE A 8 1.39 0.61 -15.19
N VAL A 9 1.34 -0.20 -16.25
CA VAL A 9 1.90 -1.55 -16.25
C VAL A 9 3.41 -1.52 -15.98
N ALA A 10 4.13 -0.58 -16.60
CA ALA A 10 5.56 -0.41 -16.38
C ALA A 10 5.87 0.02 -14.93
N VAL A 11 5.11 0.98 -14.38
CA VAL A 11 5.24 1.42 -12.99
C VAL A 11 4.98 0.28 -12.01
N HIS A 12 3.92 -0.50 -12.22
CA HIS A 12 3.60 -1.67 -11.40
C HIS A 12 4.75 -2.69 -11.43
N LEU A 13 5.28 -3.00 -12.62
CA LEU A 13 6.40 -3.92 -12.78
C LEU A 13 7.67 -3.41 -12.08
N TRP A 14 7.97 -2.11 -12.20
CA TRP A 14 9.11 -1.49 -11.51
C TRP A 14 8.95 -1.56 -10.00
N LEU A 15 7.78 -1.18 -9.48
CA LEU A 15 7.50 -1.22 -8.05
C LEU A 15 7.62 -2.64 -7.49
N ARG A 16 7.03 -3.63 -8.18
CA ARG A 16 7.18 -5.05 -7.85
C ARG A 16 8.65 -5.47 -7.82
N THR A 17 9.41 -5.10 -8.84
CA THR A 17 10.83 -5.45 -8.93
C THR A 17 11.62 -4.85 -7.77
N ILE A 18 11.54 -3.54 -7.52
CA ILE A 18 12.33 -2.92 -6.44
C ILE A 18 11.97 -3.51 -5.07
N LEU A 19 10.70 -3.85 -4.83
CA LEU A 19 10.27 -4.51 -3.60
C LEU A 19 10.83 -5.94 -3.49
N GLN A 20 10.86 -6.72 -4.58
CA GLN A 20 11.47 -8.05 -4.60
C GLN A 20 12.97 -8.04 -4.29
N TRP A 21 13.64 -6.92 -4.58
CA TRP A 21 15.07 -6.70 -4.41
C TRP A 21 15.44 -5.89 -3.15
N GLY A 22 14.53 -5.79 -2.16
CA GLY A 22 14.86 -5.24 -0.83
C GLY A 22 14.37 -3.83 -0.55
N ALA A 23 13.61 -3.19 -1.45
CA ALA A 23 13.04 -1.88 -1.15
C ALA A 23 12.11 -1.93 0.07
N ASN A 24 12.18 -0.89 0.90
CA ASN A 24 11.42 -0.80 2.14
C ASN A 24 10.16 0.07 1.95
N PRO A 25 8.96 -0.52 1.79
CA PRO A 25 7.70 0.22 1.65
C PRO A 25 7.24 0.87 2.97
N ASP A 26 7.82 0.46 4.10
CA ASP A 26 7.53 0.99 5.42
C ASP A 26 8.38 2.23 5.77
N LEU A 27 9.23 2.67 4.84
CA LEU A 27 10.10 3.82 5.05
C LEU A 27 9.26 5.07 5.27
N GLU A 28 9.59 5.82 6.33
CA GLU A 28 9.08 7.16 6.56
C GLU A 28 10.22 8.15 6.20
N PRO A 29 10.23 8.73 4.99
CA PRO A 29 11.37 9.49 4.48
C PRO A 29 11.62 10.79 5.24
N TYR A 30 10.59 11.36 5.87
CA TYR A 30 10.68 12.56 6.70
C TYR A 30 9.56 12.60 7.73
N PRO A 31 9.78 13.22 8.90
CA PRO A 31 8.72 13.37 9.89
C PRO A 31 7.64 14.32 9.37
N SER A 32 6.37 13.95 9.55
CA SER A 32 5.25 14.87 9.38
C SER A 32 5.02 15.70 10.64
N GLU A 33 4.61 16.96 10.48
CA GLU A 33 3.97 17.67 11.60
C GLU A 33 2.63 16.99 11.94
N PRO A 34 2.32 16.77 13.22
CA PRO A 34 1.07 16.15 13.62
C PRO A 34 -0.11 17.08 13.32
N ILE A 35 -1.21 16.50 12.83
CA ILE A 35 -2.45 17.22 12.57
C ILE A 35 -3.20 17.36 13.90
N ILE A 36 -3.64 18.58 14.21
CA ILE A 36 -4.55 18.82 15.34
C ILE A 36 -5.95 18.39 14.91
N CYS A 37 -6.47 17.36 15.56
CA CYS A 37 -7.84 16.89 15.37
C CYS A 37 -8.72 17.40 16.51
N HIS A 38 -9.88 17.95 16.14
CA HIS A 38 -10.92 18.34 17.08
C HIS A 38 -12.02 17.28 17.07
N SER A 39 -12.29 16.70 18.24
CA SER A 39 -13.54 15.99 18.53
C SER A 39 -14.45 16.87 19.39
N GLN A 40 -15.73 16.53 19.49
CA GLN A 40 -16.71 17.32 20.24
C GLN A 40 -16.31 17.58 21.71
N SER A 41 -15.44 16.74 22.28
CA SER A 41 -15.01 16.80 23.69
C SER A 41 -13.50 16.72 23.93
N ALA A 42 -12.66 16.66 22.88
CA ALA A 42 -11.20 16.57 23.03
C ALA A 42 -10.44 17.09 21.81
N ILE A 43 -9.23 17.61 22.07
CA ILE A 43 -8.23 17.92 21.05
C ILE A 43 -7.15 16.85 21.16
N PHE A 44 -6.77 16.25 20.04
CA PHE A 44 -5.68 15.27 19.99
C PHE A 44 -4.79 15.49 18.77
N LEU A 45 -3.52 15.14 18.91
CA LEU A 45 -2.54 15.16 17.83
C LEU A 45 -2.59 13.84 17.09
N LYS A 46 -2.86 13.88 15.78
CA LYS A 46 -2.84 12.71 14.90
C LYS A 46 -1.56 12.74 14.07
N HIS A 47 -0.78 11.67 14.16
CA HIS A 47 0.39 11.47 13.30
C HIS A 47 -0.06 11.27 11.85
N GLN A 48 0.58 11.96 10.90
CA GLN A 48 0.32 11.82 9.48
C GLN A 48 1.50 11.12 8.82
N GLY A 49 1.50 9.79 8.83
CA GLY A 49 2.63 9.03 8.30
C GLY A 49 2.96 9.40 6.84
N THR A 50 4.25 9.65 6.58
CA THR A 50 4.78 10.05 5.25
C THR A 50 5.23 8.85 4.43
N GLN A 51 4.71 7.65 4.74
CA GLN A 51 5.04 6.45 3.99
C GLN A 51 4.63 6.60 2.51
N PRO A 52 5.33 5.91 1.58
CA PRO A 52 5.02 5.95 0.16
C PRO A 52 3.53 5.72 -0.16
N VAL A 53 2.86 4.80 0.54
CA VAL A 53 1.43 4.53 0.33
C VAL A 53 0.55 5.73 0.70
N SER A 54 0.92 6.49 1.74
CA SER A 54 0.19 7.70 2.13
C SER A 54 0.30 8.76 1.03
N HIS A 55 1.51 9.01 0.53
CA HIS A 55 1.72 9.95 -0.57
C HIS A 55 1.02 9.52 -1.84
N TYR A 56 1.10 8.22 -2.15
CA TYR A 56 0.41 7.63 -3.28
C TYR A 56 -1.08 7.92 -3.18
N ILE A 57 -1.74 7.51 -2.08
CA ILE A 57 -3.17 7.77 -1.85
C ILE A 57 -3.48 9.25 -2.03
N HIS A 58 -2.77 10.16 -1.35
CA HIS A 58 -3.03 11.60 -1.45
C HIS A 58 -2.86 12.17 -2.87
N GLY A 59 -1.88 11.70 -3.63
CA GLY A 59 -1.56 12.22 -4.96
C GLY A 59 -2.57 11.82 -6.03
N MET A 60 -3.30 10.70 -5.85
CA MET A 60 -4.23 10.23 -6.88
C MET A 60 -5.51 11.04 -6.99
N LYS A 61 -5.83 11.84 -5.97
CA LYS A 61 -7.06 12.65 -5.94
C LYS A 61 -7.17 13.59 -7.15
N ASP A 62 -6.04 13.94 -7.75
CA ASP A 62 -5.93 14.93 -8.84
C ASP A 62 -5.84 14.27 -10.24
N SER A 63 -5.91 12.93 -10.36
CA SER A 63 -5.71 12.22 -11.63
C SER A 63 -6.73 11.10 -11.86
N ASP A 64 -7.79 11.43 -12.61
CA ASP A 64 -8.87 10.48 -12.96
C ASP A 64 -8.38 9.27 -13.76
N SER A 65 -7.33 9.45 -14.58
CA SER A 65 -6.73 8.38 -15.39
C SER A 65 -6.10 7.24 -14.59
N LEU A 66 -5.80 7.46 -13.30
CA LEU A 66 -5.28 6.40 -12.41
C LEU A 66 -6.35 5.36 -12.05
N PHE A 67 -7.61 5.79 -12.00
CA PHE A 67 -8.73 4.93 -11.64
C PHE A 67 -9.28 4.17 -12.86
N GLU A 68 -8.90 4.57 -14.07
CA GLU A 68 -9.25 3.84 -15.28
C GLU A 68 -8.45 2.52 -15.33
N GLY A 69 -9.15 1.39 -15.48
CA GLY A 69 -8.51 0.09 -15.64
C GLY A 69 -8.05 -0.61 -14.35
N GLY A 70 -8.35 -0.06 -13.17
CA GLY A 70 -8.05 -0.72 -11.89
C GLY A 70 -6.59 -0.60 -11.43
N HIS A 71 -5.78 0.22 -12.11
CA HIS A 71 -4.37 0.38 -11.82
C HIS A 71 -4.11 0.96 -10.42
N ALA A 72 -5.00 1.84 -9.96
CA ALA A 72 -4.91 2.45 -8.64
C ALA A 72 -4.97 1.37 -7.53
N GLU A 73 -5.92 0.45 -7.67
CA GLU A 73 -6.18 -0.68 -6.80
C GLU A 73 -5.03 -1.67 -6.79
N GLU A 74 -4.47 -2.00 -7.96
CA GLU A 74 -3.34 -2.93 -8.10
C GLU A 74 -2.11 -2.44 -7.32
N LEU A 75 -1.74 -1.17 -7.48
CA LEU A 75 -0.63 -0.56 -6.75
C LEU A 75 -0.91 -0.50 -5.24
N LEU A 76 -2.15 -0.20 -4.83
CA LEU A 76 -2.53 -0.25 -3.40
C LEU A 76 -2.37 -1.67 -2.85
N MET A 77 -2.73 -2.69 -3.62
CA MET A 77 -2.57 -4.08 -3.24
C MET A 77 -1.10 -4.50 -3.12
N LEU A 78 -0.19 -3.97 -3.95
CA LEU A 78 1.25 -4.16 -3.77
C LEU A 78 1.71 -3.63 -2.40
N PHE A 79 1.31 -2.42 -2.01
CA PHE A 79 1.62 -1.90 -0.67
C PHE A 79 0.96 -2.74 0.43
N TYR A 80 -0.30 -3.16 0.24
CA TYR A 80 -1.03 -3.98 1.20
C TYR A 80 -0.31 -5.31 1.51
N ASN A 81 0.28 -5.92 0.49
CA ASN A 81 0.97 -7.21 0.59
C ASN A 81 2.41 -7.11 1.13
N THR A 82 2.98 -5.91 1.25
CA THR A 82 4.42 -5.73 1.52
C THR A 82 4.72 -4.88 2.74
N MET A 83 3.83 -3.96 3.09
CA MET A 83 3.95 -3.13 4.28
C MET A 83 3.64 -3.89 5.57
N SER A 84 4.22 -3.43 6.66
CA SER A 84 3.87 -3.88 8.01
C SER A 84 2.40 -3.59 8.31
N HIS A 85 1.76 -4.49 9.05
CA HIS A 85 0.32 -4.37 9.35
C HIS A 85 -0.01 -3.04 10.03
N GLN A 86 0.72 -2.70 11.10
CA GLN A 86 0.50 -1.47 11.86
C GLN A 86 0.58 -0.21 10.97
N GLN A 87 1.70 -0.01 10.28
CA GLN A 87 1.94 1.17 9.45
C GLN A 87 0.91 1.28 8.32
N LEU A 88 0.60 0.17 7.65
CA LEU A 88 -0.41 0.16 6.61
C LEU A 88 -1.78 0.57 7.17
N TYR A 89 -2.18 0.02 8.32
CA TYR A 89 -3.48 0.32 8.92
C TYR A 89 -3.60 1.78 9.35
N GLU A 90 -2.51 2.37 9.85
CA GLU A 90 -2.43 3.79 10.17
C GLU A 90 -2.61 4.64 8.89
N CYS A 91 -1.96 4.27 7.79
CA CYS A 91 -2.11 4.94 6.49
C CYS A 91 -3.55 4.84 5.95
N LEU A 92 -4.14 3.64 5.97
CA LEU A 92 -5.50 3.39 5.48
C LEU A 92 -6.56 4.11 6.32
N ASN A 93 -6.44 4.09 7.66
CA ASN A 93 -7.36 4.81 8.53
C ASN A 93 -7.23 6.33 8.37
N THR A 94 -6.02 6.81 8.12
CA THR A 94 -5.78 8.22 7.81
C THR A 94 -6.44 8.61 6.50
N ALA A 95 -6.25 7.82 5.45
CA ALA A 95 -6.92 8.00 4.16
C ALA A 95 -8.46 7.98 4.28
N ARG A 96 -9.03 7.01 5.00
CA ARG A 96 -10.48 6.90 5.22
C ARG A 96 -11.05 8.11 5.98
N SER A 97 -10.29 8.67 6.91
CA SER A 97 -10.72 9.83 7.71
C SER A 97 -10.60 11.18 6.97
N MET A 98 -9.96 11.21 5.79
CA MET A 98 -9.78 12.43 5.03
C MET A 98 -11.07 12.79 4.32
N THR A 99 -11.77 13.78 4.87
CA THR A 99 -12.98 14.38 4.30
C THR A 99 -12.79 14.95 2.89
N HIS A 100 -11.55 15.30 2.52
CA HIS A 100 -11.18 15.77 1.17
C HIS A 100 -10.79 14.65 0.20
N PHE A 101 -10.72 13.40 0.66
CA PHE A 101 -10.53 12.23 -0.20
C PHE A 101 -11.87 11.77 -0.77
N HIS A 102 -12.55 12.66 -1.46
CA HIS A 102 -13.70 12.33 -2.31
C HIS A 102 -13.24 12.51 -3.75
N PRO A 103 -12.60 11.50 -4.36
CA PRO A 103 -12.30 11.55 -5.79
C PRO A 103 -13.59 11.92 -6.54
N LEU A 104 -13.50 12.95 -7.37
CA LEU A 104 -14.63 13.52 -8.11
C LEU A 104 -15.04 12.55 -9.23
N GLY A 105 -15.80 11.50 -8.93
CA GLY A 105 -16.24 10.57 -9.96
C GLY A 105 -16.78 9.24 -9.45
N ALA A 106 -17.36 8.44 -10.35
CA ALA A 106 -17.82 7.08 -10.05
C ALA A 106 -16.66 6.09 -9.82
N THR A 107 -15.56 6.24 -10.55
CA THR A 107 -14.38 5.38 -10.52
C THR A 107 -13.60 5.48 -9.20
N GLY A 108 -13.53 6.66 -8.59
CA GLY A 108 -12.91 6.81 -7.28
C GLY A 108 -13.70 6.19 -6.11
N LYS A 109 -14.99 5.88 -6.30
CA LYS A 109 -15.81 5.21 -5.27
C LYS A 109 -15.38 3.77 -5.05
N ASP A 110 -14.98 3.07 -6.11
CA ASP A 110 -14.52 1.69 -6.01
C ASP A 110 -13.21 1.62 -5.22
N PHE A 111 -12.28 2.53 -5.49
CA PHE A 111 -11.05 2.68 -4.73
C PHE A 111 -11.29 3.04 -3.25
N LEU A 112 -12.23 3.95 -2.96
CA LEU A 112 -12.64 4.27 -1.59
C LEU A 112 -13.27 3.07 -0.87
N SER A 113 -14.08 2.29 -1.58
CA SER A 113 -14.66 1.06 -1.05
C SER A 113 -13.57 0.03 -0.73
N LEU A 114 -12.53 -0.05 -1.57
CA LEU A 114 -11.35 -0.89 -1.34
C LEU A 114 -10.61 -0.42 -0.08
N ILE A 115 -10.30 0.87 0.06
CA ILE A 115 -9.64 1.40 1.27
C ILE A 115 -10.45 1.04 2.52
N SER A 116 -11.77 1.29 2.49
CA SER A 116 -12.65 0.97 3.61
C SER A 116 -12.60 -0.52 3.95
N ARG A 117 -12.74 -1.39 2.94
CA ARG A 117 -12.64 -2.85 3.11
C ARG A 117 -11.30 -3.25 3.71
N LEU A 118 -10.18 -2.78 3.17
CA LEU A 118 -8.83 -3.10 3.66
C LEU A 118 -8.55 -2.54 5.07
N SER A 119 -9.24 -1.47 5.49
CA SER A 119 -9.16 -0.86 6.82
C SER A 119 -10.08 -1.51 7.86
N GLU A 120 -11.06 -2.29 7.43
CA GLU A 120 -12.03 -2.97 8.31
C GLU A 120 -11.73 -4.46 8.43
N SER A 121 -11.30 -5.09 7.35
CA SER A 121 -10.89 -6.49 7.34
C SER A 121 -9.37 -6.61 7.53
N PRO A 122 -8.89 -7.20 8.64
CA PRO A 122 -7.47 -7.50 8.80
C PRO A 122 -7.02 -8.54 7.78
N ARG A 123 -5.71 -8.54 7.48
CA ARG A 123 -5.08 -9.55 6.63
C ARG A 123 -5.32 -10.95 7.18
N SER A 124 -5.47 -11.92 6.28
CA SER A 124 -5.47 -13.33 6.66
C SER A 124 -4.13 -13.73 7.31
N LEU A 125 -4.15 -14.79 8.12
CA LEU A 125 -2.93 -15.29 8.77
C LEU A 125 -1.82 -15.64 7.76
N SER A 126 -2.18 -16.16 6.59
CA SER A 126 -1.22 -16.48 5.53
C SER A 126 -0.58 -15.23 4.92
N GLN A 127 -1.33 -14.13 4.78
CA GLN A 127 -0.80 -12.84 4.34
C GLN A 127 0.09 -12.20 5.40
N ILE A 128 -0.29 -12.28 6.68
CA ILE A 128 0.54 -11.79 7.79
C ILE A 128 1.85 -12.59 7.86
N ALA A 129 1.77 -13.91 7.79
CA ALA A 129 2.95 -14.79 7.79
C ALA A 129 3.87 -14.49 6.61
N ARG A 130 3.31 -14.25 5.41
CA ARG A 130 4.08 -13.82 4.23
C ARG A 130 4.86 -12.54 4.52
N VAL A 131 4.22 -11.49 5.03
CA VAL A 131 4.88 -10.21 5.30
C VAL A 131 5.96 -10.37 6.37
N THR A 132 5.72 -11.20 7.39
CA THR A 132 6.73 -11.51 8.41
C THR A 132 7.95 -12.20 7.80
N VAL A 133 7.75 -13.20 6.93
CA VAL A 133 8.85 -13.86 6.20
C VAL A 133 9.57 -12.87 5.28
N TYR A 134 8.82 -12.04 4.55
CA TYR A 134 9.39 -10.99 3.70
C TYR A 134 10.32 -10.07 4.48
N LYS A 135 9.88 -9.59 5.66
CA LYS A 135 10.68 -8.73 6.53
C LYS A 135 11.89 -9.45 7.12
N SER A 136 11.76 -10.72 7.54
CA SER A 136 12.87 -11.47 8.13
C SER A 136 13.98 -11.78 7.12
N LEU A 137 13.66 -11.81 5.82
CA LEU A 137 14.62 -11.91 4.72
C LEU A 137 15.28 -10.57 4.36
N ASN A 138 15.12 -9.52 5.17
CA ASN A 138 15.50 -8.15 4.84
C ASN A 138 14.90 -7.69 3.50
N ARG A 139 13.68 -8.16 3.18
CA ARG A 139 12.92 -7.82 1.97
C ARG A 139 13.56 -8.26 0.64
N ASP A 140 14.65 -9.01 0.69
CA ASP A 140 15.33 -9.52 -0.50
C ASP A 140 14.81 -10.92 -0.84
N LEU A 141 13.66 -10.96 -1.51
CA LEU A 141 12.99 -12.21 -1.86
C LEU A 141 13.66 -12.91 -3.04
N ALA A 142 14.04 -12.13 -4.05
CA ALA A 142 14.58 -12.66 -5.31
C ALA A 142 15.83 -13.52 -5.08
N SER A 143 16.73 -13.08 -4.19
CA SER A 143 17.98 -13.80 -3.92
C SER A 143 17.83 -14.92 -2.88
N LYS A 144 16.94 -14.75 -1.88
CA LYS A 144 16.91 -15.61 -0.68
C LYS A 144 15.85 -16.71 -0.71
N ILE A 145 14.72 -16.52 -1.39
CA ILE A 145 13.67 -17.56 -1.45
C ILE A 145 14.15 -18.91 -2.00
N PRO A 146 14.97 -18.96 -3.07
CA PRO A 146 15.46 -20.23 -3.60
C PRO A 146 16.22 -21.05 -2.54
N GLN A 147 16.90 -20.38 -1.62
CA GLN A 147 17.74 -20.97 -0.58
C GLN A 147 16.95 -21.52 0.61
N LEU A 148 15.67 -21.16 0.74
CA LEU A 148 14.83 -21.63 1.85
C LEU A 148 14.45 -23.10 1.70
N PRO A 149 14.43 -23.88 2.79
CA PRO A 149 13.99 -25.28 2.80
C PRO A 149 12.45 -25.37 2.80
N LEU A 150 11.80 -24.74 1.82
CA LEU A 150 10.34 -24.69 1.68
C LEU A 150 9.87 -25.45 0.42
N PRO A 151 8.65 -26.02 0.43
CA PRO A 151 8.04 -26.58 -0.78
C PRO A 151 7.89 -25.53 -1.88
N ASN A 152 8.04 -25.94 -3.15
CA ASN A 152 7.91 -25.05 -4.31
C ASN A 152 6.60 -24.25 -4.34
N PRO A 153 5.42 -24.81 -3.98
CA PRO A 153 4.19 -24.01 -3.93
C PRO A 153 4.26 -22.84 -2.96
N VAL A 154 4.95 -23.00 -1.83
CA VAL A 154 5.12 -21.94 -0.83
C VAL A 154 6.13 -20.91 -1.31
N LYS A 155 7.22 -21.34 -1.97
CA LYS A 155 8.19 -20.43 -2.60
C LYS A 155 7.51 -19.54 -3.65
N ASN A 156 6.69 -20.14 -4.51
CA ASN A 156 5.92 -19.40 -5.50
C ASN A 156 4.93 -18.45 -4.81
N TYR A 157 4.18 -18.90 -3.81
CA TYR A 157 3.27 -18.04 -3.04
C TYR A 157 3.96 -16.83 -2.39
N LEU A 158 5.24 -16.94 -2.02
CA LEU A 158 6.03 -15.83 -1.49
C LEU A 158 6.54 -14.88 -2.59
N LEU A 159 6.86 -15.40 -3.78
CA LEU A 159 7.33 -14.62 -4.94
C LEU A 159 6.21 -13.91 -5.72
N ASP A 160 5.03 -14.54 -5.78
CA ASP A 160 3.97 -14.21 -6.74
C ASP A 160 3.03 -13.08 -6.28
N VAL A 161 3.07 -12.74 -4.98
CA VAL A 161 2.19 -11.70 -4.37
C VAL A 161 2.94 -10.45 -3.90
N LEU A 162 4.23 -10.40 -4.21
CA LEU A 162 4.79 -9.19 -4.82
C LEU A 162 4.41 -9.24 -6.28
#